data_AF-A0A318V521-F1
#
_entry.id   AF-A0A318V521-F1
#
_cell.length_a   1.000
_cell.length_b   1.000
_cell.length_c   1.000
_cell.angle_alpha   90.00
_cell.angle_beta   90.00
_cell.angle_gamma   90.00
#
_symmetry.space_group_name_H-M   'P 1'
#
loop_
_entity.id
_entity.type
_entity.pdbx_description
1 polymer ?
#
loop_
_entity_poly.entity_id
_entity_poly.type
_entity_poly.pdbx_seq_one_letter_code
_entity_poly.pdbx_strand_id
1 'polypeptide(L)'
;MMTIAVLHSIPQLISSIGTRYFYSSLACFIKFIPNIMDAKILLFPLTKKPQVLGVETISQIDKFYCESAYLLDPTFDKIDDSKDYQCFTINIEATINKKNQNYYNQFYRYINWKKETIFSIKIDEYNIICIAINSTDSYEDLSNYLLIIKEMIIKHESIIKKEYQSNNQCKNIYTKKTTHLESLTNREKQIVDLMLQGHSQSKIAEFCFISEGTVKNHKKNIYKKLNIHSQSEFFIKLNQFPSNIL
;
A
#
# COMPACT_ATOMS: atom_id res chain seq x y z
N MET A 1 5.72 -26.52 24.85
CA MET A 1 4.27 -26.23 24.65
C MET A 1 4.02 -25.13 23.62
N MET A 2 4.86 -24.09 23.47
CA MET A 2 4.61 -22.95 22.55
C MET A 2 4.59 -23.29 21.04
N THR A 3 5.36 -24.25 20.55
CA THR A 3 5.40 -24.63 19.13
C THR A 3 4.10 -25.30 18.64
N ILE A 4 3.32 -25.91 19.55
CA ILE A 4 2.08 -26.60 19.21
C ILE A 4 0.98 -25.59 18.84
N ALA A 5 0.92 -24.43 19.51
CA ALA A 5 -0.06 -23.38 19.22
C ALA A 5 0.10 -22.82 17.80
N VAL A 6 1.35 -22.57 17.38
CA VAL A 6 1.64 -22.13 16.00
C VAL A 6 1.14 -23.16 15.00
N LEU A 7 1.51 -24.44 15.18
CA LEU A 7 1.10 -25.51 14.27
C LEU A 7 -0.42 -25.68 14.18
N HIS A 8 -1.17 -25.52 15.28
CA HIS A 8 -2.63 -25.57 15.27
C HIS A 8 -3.30 -24.37 14.60
N SER A 9 -2.64 -23.22 14.56
CA SER A 9 -3.16 -22.01 13.91
C SER A 9 -2.93 -21.95 12.39
N ILE A 10 -1.94 -22.70 11.87
CA ILE A 10 -1.60 -22.76 10.44
C ILE A 10 -2.80 -23.20 9.57
N PRO A 11 -3.55 -24.29 9.88
CA PRO A 11 -4.68 -24.71 9.07
C PRO A 11 -5.73 -23.61 8.89
N GLN A 12 -6.08 -22.89 9.96
CA GLN A 12 -7.05 -21.80 9.91
C GLN A 12 -6.55 -20.66 9.02
N LEU A 13 -5.27 -20.30 9.12
CA LEU A 13 -4.66 -19.30 8.25
C LEU A 13 -4.68 -19.75 6.78
N ILE A 14 -4.31 -20.99 6.48
CA ILE A 14 -4.34 -21.56 5.13
C ILE A 14 -5.77 -21.52 4.56
N SER A 15 -6.77 -21.93 5.34
CA SER A 15 -8.17 -21.92 4.92
C SER A 15 -8.71 -20.50 4.64
N SER A 16 -8.07 -19.47 5.19
CA SER A 16 -8.46 -18.08 4.96
C SER A 16 -7.89 -17.47 3.66
N ILE A 17 -6.94 -18.14 3.00
CA ILE A 17 -6.32 -17.68 1.74
C ILE A 17 -7.40 -17.47 0.68
N GLY A 18 -7.29 -16.36 -0.09
CA GLY A 18 -8.31 -15.92 -1.05
C GLY A 18 -9.57 -15.30 -0.44
N THR A 19 -9.75 -15.29 0.88
CA THR A 19 -10.93 -14.70 1.52
C THR A 19 -10.66 -13.30 2.07
N ARG A 20 -11.71 -12.49 2.28
CA ARG A 20 -11.60 -11.18 2.95
C ARG A 20 -11.06 -11.23 4.39
N TYR A 21 -11.01 -12.42 5.00
CA TYR A 21 -10.57 -12.63 6.38
C TYR A 21 -9.09 -13.05 6.48
N PHE A 22 -8.36 -13.08 5.36
CA PHE A 22 -6.97 -13.52 5.35
C PHE A 22 -6.09 -12.67 6.28
N TYR A 23 -6.08 -11.34 6.09
CA TYR A 23 -5.22 -10.47 6.90
C TYR A 23 -5.58 -10.46 8.38
N SER A 24 -6.86 -10.61 8.74
CA SER A 24 -7.26 -10.74 10.15
C SER A 24 -6.80 -12.08 10.73
N SER A 25 -6.86 -13.16 9.94
CA SER A 25 -6.35 -14.47 10.34
C SER A 25 -4.82 -14.46 10.47
N LEU A 26 -4.13 -13.75 9.58
CA LEU A 26 -2.68 -13.57 9.62
C LEU A 26 -2.25 -12.74 10.84
N ALA A 27 -2.93 -11.65 11.13
CA ALA A 27 -2.68 -10.85 12.32
C ALA A 27 -2.88 -11.68 13.61
N CYS A 28 -3.86 -12.58 13.63
CA CYS A 28 -4.06 -13.52 14.72
C CYS A 28 -2.93 -14.57 14.80
N PHE A 29 -2.54 -15.15 13.67
CA PHE A 29 -1.45 -16.12 13.56
C PHE A 29 -0.12 -15.57 14.10
N ILE A 30 0.23 -14.33 13.73
CA ILE A 30 1.49 -13.70 14.16
C ILE A 30 1.59 -13.61 15.69
N LYS A 31 0.46 -13.43 16.40
CA LYS A 31 0.42 -13.39 17.88
C LYS A 31 0.75 -14.74 18.52
N PHE A 32 0.64 -15.85 17.80
CA PHE A 32 1.02 -17.18 18.30
C PHE A 32 2.50 -17.50 18.10
N ILE A 33 3.20 -16.73 17.27
CA ILE A 33 4.65 -16.93 17.06
C ILE A 33 5.36 -16.56 18.37
N PRO A 34 6.27 -17.43 18.86
CA PRO A 34 7.07 -17.15 20.04
C PRO A 34 7.70 -15.76 20.04
N ASN A 35 7.71 -15.13 21.21
CA ASN A 35 8.48 -13.91 21.49
C ASN A 35 8.10 -12.66 20.69
N ILE A 36 7.06 -12.74 19.84
CA ILE A 36 6.42 -11.57 19.25
C ILE A 36 5.53 -10.92 20.32
N MET A 37 5.86 -9.69 20.68
CA MET A 37 5.07 -8.89 21.64
C MET A 37 3.92 -8.18 20.95
N ASP A 38 4.16 -7.65 19.75
CA ASP A 38 3.17 -6.95 18.95
C ASP A 38 3.59 -6.95 17.48
N ALA A 39 2.62 -6.80 16.58
CA ALA A 39 2.89 -6.72 15.15
C ALA A 39 1.80 -5.94 14.41
N LYS A 40 2.21 -5.26 13.34
CA LYS A 40 1.32 -4.51 12.45
C LYS A 40 1.57 -4.93 11.01
N ILE A 41 0.49 -5.09 10.25
CA ILE A 41 0.56 -5.39 8.82
C ILE A 41 0.11 -4.14 8.07
N LEU A 42 0.98 -3.64 7.19
CA LEU A 42 0.81 -2.40 6.44
C LEU A 42 0.90 -2.69 4.96
N LEU A 43 -0.07 -2.19 4.19
CA LEU A 43 0.05 -2.04 2.75
C LEU A 43 0.65 -0.67 2.47
N PHE A 44 1.73 -0.65 1.69
CA PHE A 44 2.37 0.55 1.16
C PHE A 44 2.17 0.61 -0.36
N PRO A 45 1.17 1.37 -0.84
CA PRO A 45 1.03 1.66 -2.25
C PRO A 45 1.98 2.80 -2.65
N LEU A 46 2.65 2.69 -3.80
CA LEU A 46 3.56 3.72 -4.34
C LEU A 46 2.90 5.10 -4.56
N THR A 47 1.57 5.16 -4.65
CA THR A 47 0.81 6.38 -4.99
C THR A 47 -0.23 6.80 -3.96
N LYS A 48 -0.41 6.01 -2.89
CA LYS A 48 -1.43 6.25 -1.87
C LYS A 48 -0.82 6.20 -0.48
N LYS A 49 -1.58 6.71 0.48
CA LYS A 49 -1.23 6.59 1.89
C LYS A 49 -1.18 5.11 2.30
N PRO A 50 -0.29 4.73 3.22
CA PRO A 50 -0.26 3.37 3.76
C PRO A 50 -1.61 3.00 4.39
N GLN A 51 -1.92 1.71 4.42
CA GLN A 51 -3.14 1.20 5.02
C GLN A 51 -2.82 0.06 5.98
N VAL A 52 -3.40 0.09 7.18
CA VAL A 52 -3.30 -1.04 8.12
C VAL A 52 -4.24 -2.15 7.68
N LEU A 53 -3.72 -3.37 7.64
CA LEU A 53 -4.46 -4.58 7.27
C LEU A 53 -4.72 -5.45 8.51
N GLY A 54 -5.78 -6.25 8.46
CA GLY A 54 -6.03 -7.31 9.45
C GLY A 54 -6.56 -6.82 10.80
N VAL A 55 -7.01 -5.56 10.88
CA VAL A 55 -7.62 -4.98 12.08
C VAL A 55 -9.11 -4.71 11.82
N GLU A 56 -9.96 -4.95 12.83
CA GLU A 56 -11.38 -4.58 12.78
C GLU A 56 -11.58 -3.08 13.00
N THR A 57 -10.79 -2.49 13.91
CA THR A 57 -10.79 -1.06 14.21
C THR A 57 -9.36 -0.52 14.20
N ILE A 58 -9.16 0.60 13.49
CA ILE A 58 -7.86 1.25 13.39
C ILE A 58 -7.65 2.13 14.62
N SER A 59 -6.54 1.95 15.34
CA SER A 59 -6.21 2.78 16.49
C SER A 59 -5.90 4.23 16.07
N GLN A 60 -6.03 5.19 17.00
CA GLN A 60 -5.67 6.58 16.71
C GLN A 60 -4.22 6.73 16.25
N ILE A 61 -3.32 5.91 16.79
CA ILE A 61 -1.90 5.93 16.45
C ILE A 61 -1.63 5.41 15.05
N ASP A 62 -2.33 4.34 14.65
CA ASP A 62 -2.19 3.74 13.33
C ASP A 62 -2.79 4.66 12.27
N LYS A 63 -3.90 5.31 12.60
CA LYS A 63 -4.49 6.35 11.74
C LYS A 63 -3.52 7.51 11.55
N PHE A 64 -2.92 8.02 12.63
CA PHE A 64 -1.92 9.08 12.57
C PHE A 64 -0.70 8.69 11.73
N TYR A 65 -0.24 7.44 11.88
CA TYR A 65 0.85 6.89 11.07
C TYR A 65 0.52 6.91 9.58
N CYS A 66 -0.60 6.30 9.18
CA CYS A 66 -1.05 6.25 7.79
C CYS A 66 -1.34 7.63 7.20
N GLU A 67 -1.78 8.59 8.02
CA GLU A 67 -2.15 9.92 7.53
C GLU A 67 -0.95 10.83 7.25
N SER A 68 0.12 10.70 8.05
CA SER A 68 1.25 11.64 8.00
C SER A 68 2.58 11.11 8.53
N ALA A 69 2.60 10.29 9.59
CA ALA A 69 3.86 9.98 10.27
C ALA A 69 4.81 9.11 9.42
N TYR A 70 4.28 8.27 8.53
CA TYR A 70 5.07 7.41 7.64
C TYR A 70 6.07 8.18 6.76
N LEU A 71 5.80 9.46 6.44
CA LEU A 71 6.70 10.32 5.66
C LEU A 71 8.01 10.66 6.38
N LEU A 72 8.02 10.49 7.70
CA LEU A 72 9.16 10.78 8.57
C LEU A 72 9.76 9.49 9.14
N ASP A 73 9.27 8.33 8.71
CA ASP A 73 9.67 7.03 9.23
C ASP A 73 11.02 6.60 8.63
N PRO A 74 12.09 6.48 9.43
CA PRO A 74 13.40 6.07 8.91
C PRO A 74 13.46 4.62 8.44
N THR A 75 12.45 3.80 8.78
CA THR A 75 12.35 2.43 8.24
C THR A 75 11.75 2.43 6.84
N PHE A 76 10.86 3.38 6.54
CA PHE A 76 10.22 3.52 5.24
C PHE A 76 11.27 3.80 4.15
N ASP A 77 12.21 4.71 4.41
CA ASP A 77 13.32 5.02 3.49
C ASP A 77 14.28 3.85 3.23
N LYS A 78 14.27 2.82 4.09
CA LYS A 78 15.15 1.63 3.97
C LYS A 78 14.52 0.49 3.17
N ILE A 79 13.24 0.60 2.83
CA ILE A 79 12.54 -0.40 2.04
C ILE A 79 13.07 -0.34 0.60
N ASP A 80 13.68 -1.42 0.16
CA ASP A 80 14.26 -1.57 -1.17
C ASP A 80 13.25 -2.26 -2.09
N ASP A 81 12.57 -1.47 -2.93
CA ASP A 81 11.53 -1.93 -3.85
C ASP A 81 12.07 -2.75 -5.04
N SER A 82 13.40 -2.86 -5.17
CA SER A 82 14.04 -3.74 -6.15
C SER A 82 14.04 -5.22 -5.72
N LYS A 83 13.84 -5.50 -4.42
CA LYS A 83 13.84 -6.85 -3.87
C LYS A 83 12.44 -7.45 -3.80
N ASP A 84 12.33 -8.75 -4.04
CA ASP A 84 11.07 -9.50 -3.87
C ASP A 84 10.60 -9.49 -2.41
N TYR A 85 11.55 -9.55 -1.48
CA TYR A 85 11.32 -9.35 -0.05
C TYR A 85 12.61 -8.88 0.63
N GLN A 86 12.46 -8.21 1.76
CA GLN A 86 13.57 -7.75 2.58
C GLN A 86 13.20 -7.87 4.05
N CYS A 87 14.17 -8.22 4.88
CA CYS A 87 14.03 -8.16 6.33
C CYS A 87 15.18 -7.35 6.93
N PHE A 88 14.87 -6.47 7.86
CA PHE A 88 15.87 -5.81 8.67
C PHE A 88 15.30 -5.44 10.04
N THR A 89 16.20 -5.33 11.00
CA THR A 89 15.86 -4.95 12.37
C THR A 89 16.49 -3.62 12.70
N ILE A 90 15.72 -2.75 13.35
CA ILE A 90 16.22 -1.51 13.94
C ILE A 90 16.08 -1.55 15.47
N ASN A 91 17.07 -0.96 16.14
CA ASN A 91 16.93 -0.56 17.52
C ASN A 91 16.43 0.89 17.54
N ILE A 92 15.23 1.10 18.08
CA ILE A 92 14.54 2.39 17.99
C ILE A 92 15.34 3.46 18.76
N GLU A 93 15.83 3.14 19.95
CA GLU A 93 16.62 4.06 20.78
C GLU A 93 17.94 4.44 20.10
N ALA A 94 18.63 3.48 19.49
CA ALA A 94 19.88 3.73 18.77
C ALA A 94 19.66 4.50 17.44
N THR A 95 18.43 4.54 16.92
CA THR A 95 18.07 5.25 15.69
C THR A 95 17.72 6.73 15.95
N ILE A 96 17.57 7.14 17.22
CA ILE A 96 17.27 8.53 17.58
C ILE A 96 18.49 9.41 17.27
N ASN A 97 18.34 10.28 16.27
CA ASN A 97 19.28 11.34 15.95
C ASN A 97 18.53 12.65 15.76
N LYS A 98 19.25 13.78 15.61
CA LYS A 98 18.62 15.11 15.41
C LYS A 98 17.64 15.16 14.23
N LYS A 99 17.82 14.34 13.18
CA LYS A 99 16.94 14.33 12.00
C LYS A 99 15.59 13.66 12.29
N ASN A 100 15.57 12.59 13.08
CA ASN A 100 14.39 11.76 13.30
C ASN A 100 13.78 11.93 14.70
N GLN A 101 14.33 12.84 15.51
CA GLN A 101 13.88 13.13 16.87
C GLN A 101 12.41 13.60 16.91
N ASN A 102 11.96 14.35 15.90
CA ASN A 102 10.57 14.80 15.81
C ASN A 102 9.62 13.61 15.60
N TYR A 103 9.96 12.68 14.69
CA TYR A 103 9.20 11.46 14.47
C TYR A 103 9.15 10.58 15.74
N TYR A 104 10.30 10.39 16.40
CA TYR A 104 10.35 9.63 17.65
C TYR A 104 9.39 10.19 18.71
N ASN A 105 9.40 11.51 18.93
CA ASN A 105 8.54 12.16 19.92
C ASN A 105 7.05 12.08 19.58
N GLN A 106 6.71 12.08 18.28
CA GLN A 106 5.34 12.04 17.81
C GLN A 106 4.76 10.62 17.70
N PHE A 107 5.60 9.60 17.49
CA PHE A 107 5.15 8.24 17.21
C PHE A 107 5.75 7.17 18.14
N TYR A 108 7.06 6.91 18.06
CA TYR A 108 7.71 5.82 18.80
C TYR A 108 7.49 5.89 20.31
N ARG A 109 7.47 7.11 20.88
CA ARG A 109 7.22 7.34 22.31
C ARG A 109 5.89 6.75 22.79
N TYR A 110 4.88 6.67 21.92
CA TYR A 110 3.55 6.20 22.29
C TYR A 110 3.35 4.70 22.07
N ILE A 111 4.09 4.07 21.15
CA ILE A 111 4.02 2.61 20.93
C ILE A 111 4.93 1.83 21.88
N ASN A 112 5.92 2.48 22.52
CA ASN A 112 6.83 1.88 23.51
C ASN A 112 7.59 0.63 23.00
N TRP A 113 7.85 0.58 21.69
CA TRP A 113 8.67 -0.45 21.07
C TRP A 113 10.15 -0.08 21.23
N LYS A 114 10.98 -1.05 21.61
CA LYS A 114 12.44 -0.86 21.73
C LYS A 114 13.19 -1.34 20.50
N LYS A 115 12.70 -2.41 19.91
CA LYS A 115 13.25 -3.09 18.75
C LYS A 115 12.11 -3.35 17.79
N GLU A 116 12.37 -3.11 16.51
CA GLU A 116 11.40 -3.33 15.45
C GLU A 116 12.08 -4.08 14.31
N THR A 117 11.48 -5.20 13.93
CA THR A 117 11.87 -5.97 12.76
C THR A 117 10.85 -5.69 11.67
N ILE A 118 11.31 -5.13 10.55
CA ILE A 118 10.51 -4.87 9.36
C ILE A 118 10.74 -5.99 8.37
N PHE A 119 9.65 -6.65 7.99
CA PHE A 119 9.62 -7.62 6.91
C PHE A 119 8.76 -7.10 5.76
N SER A 120 9.38 -6.70 4.65
CA SER A 120 8.70 -6.19 3.47
C SER A 120 8.65 -7.26 2.37
N ILE A 121 7.52 -7.31 1.67
CA ILE A 121 7.22 -8.27 0.61
C ILE A 121 6.66 -7.49 -0.56
N LYS A 122 7.32 -7.56 -1.71
CA LYS A 122 6.83 -6.97 -2.95
C LYS A 122 5.73 -7.85 -3.53
N ILE A 123 4.55 -7.27 -3.72
CA ILE A 123 3.38 -7.96 -4.28
C ILE A 123 3.28 -7.72 -5.78
N ASP A 124 3.53 -6.48 -6.20
CA ASP A 124 3.67 -6.09 -7.59
C ASP A 124 4.55 -4.82 -7.71
N GLU A 125 4.56 -4.20 -8.89
CA GLU A 125 5.31 -2.97 -9.16
C GLU A 125 4.89 -1.79 -8.27
N TYR A 126 3.72 -1.83 -7.64
CA TYR A 126 3.13 -0.69 -6.93
C TYR A 126 2.86 -0.94 -5.46
N ASN A 127 2.80 -2.20 -5.05
CA ASN A 127 2.33 -2.58 -3.72
C ASN A 127 3.39 -3.40 -3.00
N ILE A 128 3.76 -2.90 -1.82
CA ILE A 128 4.60 -3.60 -0.86
C ILE A 128 3.76 -3.85 0.39
N ILE A 129 3.78 -5.09 0.88
CA ILE A 129 3.24 -5.42 2.19
C ILE A 129 4.41 -5.42 3.18
N CYS A 130 4.26 -4.68 4.26
CA CYS A 130 5.21 -4.64 5.35
C CYS A 130 4.59 -5.21 6.62
N ILE A 131 5.35 -6.05 7.31
CA ILE A 131 5.02 -6.52 8.65
C ILE A 131 6.03 -5.91 9.60
N ALA A 132 5.57 -4.99 10.43
CA ALA A 132 6.35 -4.38 11.49
C ALA A 132 6.16 -5.20 12.76
N ILE A 133 7.24 -5.78 13.29
CA ILE A 133 7.20 -6.76 14.38
C ILE A 133 8.03 -6.24 15.54
N ASN A 134 7.40 -6.13 16.71
CA ASN A 134 8.11 -6.02 17.98
C ASN A 134 8.32 -7.43 18.53
N SER A 135 9.58 -7.83 18.61
CA SER A 135 9.98 -9.13 19.14
C SER A 135 11.30 -9.01 19.90
N THR A 136 11.49 -9.90 20.87
CA THR A 136 12.80 -10.08 21.52
C THR A 136 13.78 -10.87 20.67
N ASP A 137 13.28 -11.63 19.69
CA ASP A 137 14.08 -12.55 18.87
C ASP A 137 14.88 -11.84 17.78
N SER A 138 15.89 -12.53 17.23
CA SER A 138 16.59 -12.07 16.03
C SER A 138 15.83 -12.45 14.76
N TYR A 139 16.29 -11.95 13.61
CA TYR A 139 15.70 -12.35 12.34
C TYR A 139 15.90 -13.84 12.06
N GLU A 140 17.06 -14.38 12.41
CA GLU A 140 17.40 -15.80 12.19
C GLU A 140 16.35 -16.72 12.84
N ASP A 141 15.90 -16.37 14.06
CA ASP A 141 14.89 -17.11 14.81
C ASP A 141 13.49 -17.02 14.16
N LEU A 142 13.16 -15.88 13.55
CA LEU A 142 11.86 -15.62 12.92
C LEU A 142 11.79 -16.05 11.45
N SER A 143 12.94 -16.26 10.81
CA SER A 143 13.10 -16.42 9.35
C SER A 143 12.15 -17.46 8.75
N ASN A 144 12.05 -18.65 9.36
CA ASN A 144 11.17 -19.71 8.89
C ASN A 144 9.69 -19.31 8.91
N TYR A 145 9.22 -18.64 9.97
CA TYR A 145 7.85 -18.16 10.04
C TYR A 145 7.58 -17.07 9.01
N LEU A 146 8.52 -16.13 8.85
CA LEU A 146 8.40 -15.04 7.89
C LEU A 146 8.37 -15.55 6.44
N LEU A 147 9.16 -16.56 6.11
CA LEU A 147 9.13 -17.20 4.78
C LEU A 147 7.79 -17.90 4.51
N ILE A 148 7.22 -18.60 5.49
CA ILE A 148 5.89 -19.21 5.36
C ILE A 148 4.83 -18.12 5.14
N ILE A 149 4.86 -17.06 5.95
CA ILE A 149 3.96 -15.91 5.83
C ILE A 149 4.07 -15.27 4.45
N LYS A 150 5.29 -15.08 3.95
CA LYS A 150 5.56 -14.53 2.61
C LYS A 150 4.86 -15.32 1.52
N GLU A 151 5.04 -16.64 1.50
CA GLU A 151 4.41 -17.50 0.49
C GLU A 151 2.89 -17.49 0.59
N MET A 152 2.33 -17.44 1.80
CA MET A 152 0.88 -17.33 2.01
C MET A 152 0.31 -16.00 1.51
N ILE A 153 1.00 -14.89 1.77
CA ILE A 153 0.62 -13.55 1.29
C ILE A 153 0.65 -13.51 -0.24
N ILE A 154 1.76 -13.96 -0.85
CA ILE A 154 1.89 -14.02 -2.32
C ILE A 154 0.75 -14.85 -2.92
N LYS A 155 0.45 -16.01 -2.33
CA LYS A 155 -0.64 -16.86 -2.78
C LYS A 155 -1.99 -16.15 -2.67
N HIS A 156 -2.29 -15.54 -1.52
CA HIS A 156 -3.52 -14.79 -1.29
C HIS A 156 -3.68 -13.67 -2.33
N GLU A 157 -2.69 -12.80 -2.47
CA GLU A 157 -2.72 -11.67 -3.39
C GLU A 157 -2.87 -12.12 -4.85
N SER A 158 -2.22 -13.23 -5.24
CA SER A 158 -2.37 -13.81 -6.58
C SER A 158 -3.80 -14.28 -6.87
N ILE A 159 -4.52 -14.80 -5.87
CA ILE A 159 -5.90 -15.25 -6.00
C ILE A 159 -6.82 -14.03 -6.11
N ILE A 160 -6.66 -13.06 -5.22
CA ILE A 160 -7.45 -11.82 -5.24
C ILE A 160 -7.29 -11.11 -6.59
N LYS A 161 -6.06 -10.98 -7.11
CA LYS A 161 -5.79 -10.39 -8.43
C LYS A 161 -6.50 -11.15 -9.57
N LYS A 162 -6.49 -12.48 -9.54
CA LYS A 162 -7.21 -13.33 -10.51
C LYS A 162 -8.72 -13.21 -10.39
N GLU A 163 -9.27 -13.09 -9.18
CA GLU A 163 -10.70 -12.85 -8.97
C GLU A 163 -11.12 -11.49 -9.49
N TYR A 164 -10.32 -10.44 -9.29
CA TYR A 164 -10.59 -9.13 -9.90
C TYR A 164 -10.56 -9.21 -11.44
N GLN A 165 -9.57 -9.89 -12.01
CA GLN A 165 -9.46 -10.05 -13.47
C GLN A 165 -10.59 -10.91 -14.07
N SER A 166 -10.96 -12.02 -13.44
CA SER A 166 -12.04 -12.91 -13.88
C SER A 166 -13.43 -12.31 -13.65
N ASN A 167 -13.66 -11.60 -12.53
CA ASN A 167 -14.88 -10.83 -12.33
C ASN A 167 -15.00 -9.68 -13.33
N ASN A 168 -13.89 -9.08 -13.77
CA ASN A 168 -13.90 -8.11 -14.86
C ASN A 168 -14.14 -8.77 -16.24
N GLN A 169 -13.81 -10.05 -16.43
CA GLN A 169 -14.16 -10.81 -17.64
C GLN A 169 -15.64 -11.27 -17.64
N CYS A 170 -16.18 -11.77 -16.52
CA CYS A 170 -17.57 -12.22 -16.41
C CYS A 170 -18.58 -11.06 -16.26
N LYS A 171 -18.16 -9.88 -15.80
CA LYS A 171 -18.98 -8.65 -15.85
C LYS A 171 -19.13 -8.06 -17.26
N ASN A 172 -18.45 -8.60 -18.28
CA ASN A 172 -18.60 -8.13 -19.67
C ASN A 172 -19.92 -8.55 -20.34
N ILE A 173 -20.76 -9.38 -19.71
CA ILE A 173 -22.06 -9.75 -20.28
C ILE A 173 -23.19 -8.84 -19.76
N TYR A 174 -23.03 -8.21 -18.59
CA TYR A 174 -23.99 -7.25 -18.05
C TYR A 174 -23.26 -6.09 -17.37
N THR A 175 -23.21 -4.94 -18.06
CA THR A 175 -22.54 -3.66 -17.73
C THR A 175 -21.04 -3.55 -18.06
N LYS A 176 -20.79 -3.20 -19.33
CA LYS A 176 -19.54 -2.59 -19.83
C LYS A 176 -19.25 -1.29 -19.07
N LYS A 177 -18.57 -1.39 -17.93
CA LYS A 177 -17.86 -0.26 -17.31
C LYS A 177 -16.36 -0.49 -17.51
N THR A 178 -15.96 -0.43 -18.78
CA THR A 178 -14.58 -0.12 -19.18
C THR A 178 -14.08 1.03 -18.31
N THR A 179 -12.91 0.88 -17.72
CA THR A 179 -12.11 1.99 -17.19
C THR A 179 -12.16 3.12 -18.23
N HIS A 180 -12.93 4.18 -17.97
CA HIS A 180 -13.11 5.28 -18.94
C HIS A 180 -11.77 5.94 -19.34
N LEU A 181 -10.72 5.69 -18.56
CA LEU A 181 -9.32 6.05 -18.82
C LEU A 181 -8.77 5.43 -20.12
N GLU A 182 -9.19 4.23 -20.51
CA GLU A 182 -8.77 3.60 -21.78
C GLU A 182 -9.32 4.32 -23.02
N SER A 183 -10.35 5.16 -22.86
CA SER A 183 -10.91 5.98 -23.96
C SER A 183 -10.11 7.26 -24.22
N LEU A 184 -9.15 7.60 -23.34
CA LEU A 184 -8.27 8.73 -23.52
C LEU A 184 -7.15 8.38 -24.50
N THR A 185 -6.92 9.26 -25.46
CA THR A 185 -5.73 9.23 -26.31
C THR A 185 -4.47 9.46 -25.49
N ASN A 186 -3.31 8.96 -25.93
CA ASN A 186 -2.01 9.17 -25.24
C ASN A 186 -1.78 10.64 -24.88
N ARG A 187 -2.21 11.54 -25.77
CA ARG A 187 -2.10 12.98 -25.55
C ARG A 187 -3.01 13.50 -24.45
N GLU A 188 -4.24 13.00 -24.37
CA GLU A 188 -5.16 13.36 -23.29
C GLU A 188 -4.68 12.81 -21.96
N LYS A 189 -4.07 11.62 -21.93
CA LYS A 189 -3.49 11.04 -20.72
C LYS A 189 -2.33 11.87 -20.17
N GLN A 190 -1.40 12.27 -21.03
CA GLN A 190 -0.31 13.20 -20.68
C GLN A 190 -0.84 14.52 -20.09
N ILE A 191 -1.94 15.06 -20.63
CA ILE A 191 -2.57 16.28 -20.10
C ILE A 191 -3.21 16.03 -18.74
N VAL A 192 -3.83 14.87 -18.52
CA VAL A 192 -4.39 14.49 -17.21
C VAL A 192 -3.30 14.42 -16.15
N ASP A 193 -2.13 13.84 -16.44
CA ASP A 193 -1.02 13.76 -15.47
C ASP A 193 -0.53 15.13 -15.04
N LEU A 194 -0.33 16.04 -16.00
CA LEU A 194 0.08 17.41 -15.70
C LEU A 194 -1.00 18.18 -14.90
N MET A 195 -2.29 17.87 -15.11
CA MET A 195 -3.38 18.43 -14.31
C MET A 195 -3.38 17.89 -12.87
N LEU A 196 -3.09 16.61 -12.68
CA LEU A 196 -2.98 15.99 -11.35
C LEU A 196 -1.76 16.52 -10.56
N GLN A 197 -0.68 16.86 -11.27
CA GLN A 197 0.48 17.55 -10.72
C GLN A 197 0.23 19.04 -10.39
N GLY A 198 -0.97 19.56 -10.69
CA GLY A 198 -1.37 20.92 -10.36
C GLY A 198 -0.85 21.99 -11.31
N HIS A 199 -0.41 21.63 -12.52
CA HIS A 199 0.06 22.62 -13.50
C HIS A 199 -1.08 23.48 -14.05
N SER A 200 -0.80 24.78 -14.24
CA SER A 200 -1.74 25.70 -14.88
C SER A 200 -1.90 25.38 -16.37
N GLN A 201 -2.99 25.83 -16.98
CA GLN A 201 -3.25 25.62 -18.41
C GLN A 201 -2.13 26.19 -19.31
N SER A 202 -1.52 27.30 -18.89
CA SER A 202 -0.37 27.91 -19.54
C SER A 202 0.87 27.02 -19.47
N LYS A 203 1.19 26.47 -18.29
CA LYS A 203 2.30 25.52 -18.13
C LYS A 203 2.07 24.21 -18.88
N ILE A 204 0.84 23.70 -18.91
CA ILE A 204 0.51 22.49 -19.68
C ILE A 204 0.72 22.74 -21.17
N ALA A 205 0.31 23.91 -21.67
CA ALA A 205 0.51 24.31 -23.06
C ALA A 205 2.02 24.32 -23.43
N GLU A 206 2.84 24.87 -22.54
CA GLU A 206 4.31 24.88 -22.66
C GLU A 206 4.89 23.46 -22.67
N PHE A 207 4.60 22.63 -21.66
CA PHE A 207 5.10 21.25 -21.56
C PHE A 207 4.69 20.37 -22.74
N CYS A 208 3.52 20.65 -23.30
CA CYS A 208 2.97 19.91 -24.41
C CYS A 208 3.38 20.51 -25.77
N PHE A 209 3.98 21.70 -25.85
CA PHE A 209 4.23 22.41 -27.12
C PHE A 209 2.96 22.64 -27.95
N ILE A 210 1.87 23.08 -27.32
CA ILE A 210 0.57 23.41 -27.97
C ILE A 210 0.01 24.73 -27.43
N SER A 211 -1.01 25.29 -28.09
CA SER A 211 -1.67 26.52 -27.59
C SER A 211 -2.52 26.25 -26.34
N GLU A 212 -2.71 27.27 -25.49
CA GLU A 212 -3.65 27.19 -24.37
C GLU A 212 -5.09 26.87 -24.81
N GLY A 213 -5.50 27.38 -25.99
CA GLY A 213 -6.79 27.05 -26.59
C GLY A 213 -6.93 25.56 -26.91
N THR A 214 -5.85 24.93 -27.37
CA THR A 214 -5.78 23.48 -27.61
C THR A 214 -5.87 22.69 -26.31
N VAL A 215 -5.20 23.13 -25.24
CA VAL A 215 -5.31 22.52 -23.90
C VAL A 215 -6.76 22.59 -23.39
N LYS A 216 -7.44 23.73 -23.57
CA LYS A 216 -8.85 23.90 -23.20
C LYS A 216 -9.74 22.85 -23.88
N ASN A 217 -9.51 22.62 -25.17
CA ASN A 217 -10.27 21.64 -25.95
C ASN A 217 -9.99 20.21 -25.49
N HIS A 218 -8.72 19.86 -25.21
CA HIS A 218 -8.39 18.57 -24.62
C HIS A 218 -9.06 18.36 -23.27
N LYS A 219 -9.04 19.35 -22.36
CA LYS A 219 -9.73 19.28 -21.06
C LYS A 219 -11.23 19.02 -21.21
N LYS A 220 -11.89 19.72 -22.14
CA LYS A 220 -13.31 19.51 -22.44
C LYS A 220 -13.60 18.10 -22.92
N ASN A 221 -12.75 17.57 -23.80
CA ASN A 221 -12.89 16.20 -24.32
C ASN A 221 -12.62 15.15 -23.25
N ILE A 222 -11.61 15.36 -22.40
CA ILE A 222 -11.32 14.51 -21.22
C ILE A 222 -12.53 14.45 -20.29
N TYR A 223 -13.10 15.61 -19.93
CA TYR A 223 -14.24 15.68 -19.01
C TYR A 223 -15.46 14.96 -19.60
N LYS A 224 -15.70 15.13 -20.90
CA LYS A 224 -16.77 14.43 -21.62
C LYS A 224 -16.53 12.91 -21.67
N LYS A 225 -15.32 12.45 -21.99
CA LYS A 225 -14.97 11.02 -22.10
C LYS A 225 -15.01 10.31 -20.75
N LEU A 226 -14.57 10.98 -19.70
CA LEU A 226 -14.57 10.47 -18.33
C LEU A 226 -15.91 10.67 -17.60
N ASN A 227 -16.89 11.33 -18.24
CA ASN A 227 -18.16 11.75 -17.65
C ASN A 227 -17.93 12.46 -16.30
N ILE A 228 -17.25 13.60 -16.36
CA ILE A 228 -16.91 14.48 -15.24
C ILE A 228 -17.57 15.83 -15.48
N HIS A 229 -18.26 16.33 -14.47
CA HIS A 229 -19.03 17.58 -14.55
C HIS A 229 -18.40 18.74 -13.77
N SER A 230 -17.39 18.46 -12.93
CA SER A 230 -16.68 19.50 -12.18
C SER A 230 -15.19 19.21 -11.99
N GLN A 231 -14.41 20.25 -11.71
CA GLN A 231 -12.99 20.11 -11.38
C GLN A 231 -12.78 19.34 -10.06
N SER A 232 -13.64 19.54 -9.07
CA SER A 232 -13.58 18.77 -7.82
C SER A 232 -13.85 17.29 -8.06
N GLU A 233 -14.84 16.95 -8.89
CA GLU A 233 -15.10 15.57 -9.30
C GLU A 233 -13.92 14.97 -10.07
N PHE A 234 -13.23 15.74 -10.92
CA PHE A 234 -12.02 15.30 -11.61
C PHE A 234 -10.96 14.79 -10.64
N PHE A 235 -10.61 15.59 -9.62
CA PHE A 235 -9.59 15.21 -8.65
C PHE A 235 -10.03 14.07 -7.75
N ILE A 236 -11.30 14.03 -7.31
CA ILE A 236 -11.82 12.92 -6.51
C ILE A 236 -11.78 11.61 -7.30
N LYS A 237 -12.21 11.65 -8.56
CA LYS A 237 -12.32 10.47 -9.42
C LYS A 237 -10.95 9.96 -9.85
N LEU A 238 -9.98 10.85 -10.10
CA LEU A 238 -8.68 10.46 -10.62
C LEU A 238 -7.60 10.25 -9.56
N ASN A 239 -7.66 10.90 -8.39
CA ASN A 239 -6.77 10.56 -7.26
C ASN A 239 -7.04 9.15 -6.70
N GLN A 240 -8.14 8.51 -7.09
CA GLN A 240 -8.42 7.10 -6.79
C GLN A 240 -7.64 6.12 -7.69
N PHE A 241 -7.09 6.60 -8.82
CA PHE A 241 -6.29 5.82 -9.77
C PHE A 241 -4.80 6.27 -9.69
N PRO A 242 -3.85 5.34 -9.49
CA PRO A 242 -2.42 5.66 -9.52
C PRO A 242 -2.03 6.35 -10.84
N SER A 243 -1.14 7.34 -10.78
CA SER A 243 -0.59 8.11 -11.91
C SER A 243 0.15 7.28 -12.97
N ASN A 244 0.21 5.96 -12.83
CA ASN A 244 0.87 5.02 -13.74
C ASN A 244 -0.14 4.14 -14.52
N ILE A 245 -1.43 4.46 -14.48
CA ILE A 245 -2.49 3.83 -15.32
C ILE A 245 -2.94 4.76 -16.48
N LEU A 246 -2.34 5.95 -16.56
CA LEU A 246 -2.47 6.88 -17.69
C LEU A 246 -1.23 6.75 -18.59
#